data_AF-A0A1A2XZC9-F1
#
_entry.id   AF-A0A1A2XZC9-F1
#
_cell.length_a   1.000
_cell.length_b   1.000
_cell.length_c   1.000
_cell.angle_alpha   90.00
_cell.angle_beta   90.00
_cell.angle_gamma   90.00
#
_symmetry.space_group_name_H-M   'P 1'
#
loop_
_entity.id
_entity.type
_entity.pdbx_description
1 polymer ?
#
loop_
_entity_poly.entity_id
_entity_poly.type
_entity_poly.pdbx_seq_one_letter_code
_entity_poly.pdbx_strand_id
1 'polypeptide(L)'
;MSLIYAELAEKLHFGDDAVLLAMDDAGVSEVRAAVTQAAQHGSAQLDHGATIHQFFIEPGAAEVEFHEGLVVWRLDAAKAEEITVLLDSMVDSGIPEGHHYVDISKPADMLVLSRNEYPLNLLPPEAVYPPPAHSAF
;
A
#
# COMPACT_ATOMS: atom_id res chain seq x y z
N MET A 1 -9.14 2.30 -13.25
CA MET A 1 -8.95 1.00 -12.60
C MET A 1 -7.56 1.03 -12.05
N SER A 2 -7.42 0.78 -10.76
CA SER A 2 -6.16 0.67 -10.05
C SER A 2 -6.18 -0.64 -9.27
N LEU A 3 -5.00 -1.19 -9.05
CA LEU A 3 -4.76 -2.27 -8.12
C LEU A 3 -4.15 -1.71 -6.85
N ILE A 4 -4.80 -1.96 -5.72
CA ILE A 4 -4.29 -1.65 -4.39
C ILE A 4 -4.71 -2.79 -3.48
N TYR A 5 -3.74 -3.52 -2.94
CA TYR A 5 -4.01 -4.61 -2.03
C TYR A 5 -2.98 -4.62 -0.91
N ALA A 6 -3.46 -4.63 0.32
CA ALA A 6 -2.62 -4.74 1.49
C ALA A 6 -3.00 -5.97 2.32
N GLU A 7 -2.00 -6.69 2.78
CA GLU A 7 -2.19 -7.83 3.68
C GLU A 7 -0.98 -8.02 4.59
N LEU A 8 -1.18 -8.77 5.68
CA LEU A 8 -0.09 -9.39 6.41
C LEU A 8 0.21 -10.75 5.75
N ALA A 9 1.31 -10.80 4.99
CA ALA A 9 1.73 -11.97 4.26
C ALA A 9 2.70 -12.83 5.09
N GLU A 10 2.37 -14.10 5.27
CA GLU A 10 3.24 -15.03 6.01
C GLU A 10 4.52 -15.33 5.22
N LYS A 11 5.67 -15.29 5.90
CA LYS A 11 6.98 -15.69 5.36
C LYS A 11 7.44 -14.97 4.10
N LEU A 12 6.88 -13.79 3.83
CA LEU A 12 7.17 -13.02 2.62
C LEU A 12 8.61 -12.49 2.60
N HIS A 13 9.17 -12.10 3.75
CA HIS A 13 10.49 -11.49 3.85
C HIS A 13 11.51 -12.48 4.42
N PHE A 14 12.21 -13.21 3.54
CA PHE A 14 13.23 -14.19 3.94
C PHE A 14 12.78 -15.25 4.95
N GLY A 15 11.48 -15.56 4.98
CA GLY A 15 10.90 -16.50 5.94
C GLY A 15 10.22 -15.86 7.14
N ASP A 16 10.33 -14.53 7.30
CA ASP A 16 9.59 -13.73 8.25
C ASP A 16 8.33 -13.14 7.62
N ASP A 17 7.32 -12.89 8.45
CA ASP A 17 6.08 -12.25 8.02
C ASP A 17 6.36 -10.80 7.64
N ALA A 18 5.62 -10.27 6.66
CA ALA A 18 5.73 -8.87 6.27
C ALA A 18 4.38 -8.31 5.85
N VAL A 19 4.20 -7.01 6.02
CA VAL A 19 3.09 -6.31 5.39
C VAL A 19 3.39 -6.18 3.91
N LEU A 20 2.51 -6.68 3.05
CA LEU A 20 2.55 -6.43 1.63
C LEU A 20 1.64 -5.24 1.31
N LEU A 21 2.11 -4.33 0.46
CA LEU A 21 1.27 -3.40 -0.30
C LEU A 21 1.55 -3.61 -1.79
N ALA A 22 0.71 -4.42 -2.44
CA ALA A 22 0.75 -4.66 -3.87
C ALA A 22 -0.04 -3.57 -4.62
N MET A 23 0.55 -3.03 -5.67
CA MET A 23 -0.01 -1.92 -6.46
C MET A 23 0.28 -2.09 -7.96
N ASP A 24 -0.57 -1.48 -8.80
CA ASP A 24 -0.21 -1.12 -10.17
C ASP A 24 0.24 0.34 -10.26
N ASP A 25 0.58 0.84 -11.46
CA ASP A 25 1.05 2.22 -11.65
C ASP A 25 0.03 3.27 -11.17
N ALA A 26 -1.26 2.99 -11.37
CA ALA A 26 -2.34 3.86 -10.90
C ALA A 26 -2.46 3.80 -9.36
N GLY A 27 -2.37 2.59 -8.79
CA GLY A 27 -2.36 2.37 -7.35
C GLY A 27 -1.22 3.08 -6.63
N VAL A 28 0.00 3.03 -7.18
CA VAL A 28 1.15 3.79 -6.66
C VAL A 28 0.83 5.28 -6.61
N SER A 29 0.23 5.82 -7.66
CA SER A 29 -0.14 7.24 -7.73
C SER A 29 -1.21 7.62 -6.70
N GLU A 30 -2.21 6.76 -6.50
CA GLU A 30 -3.31 6.95 -5.54
C GLU A 30 -2.82 6.88 -4.08
N VAL A 31 -2.04 5.85 -3.74
CA VAL A 31 -1.45 5.70 -2.41
C VAL A 31 -0.51 6.85 -2.11
N ARG A 32 0.37 7.22 -3.04
CA ARG A 32 1.28 8.36 -2.87
C ARG A 32 0.52 9.64 -2.58
N ALA A 33 -0.56 9.91 -3.31
CA ALA A 33 -1.38 11.08 -3.08
C ALA A 33 -2.01 11.06 -1.68
N ALA A 34 -2.49 9.90 -1.21
CA ALA A 34 -3.08 9.76 0.12
C ALA A 34 -2.04 9.96 1.24
N VAL A 35 -0.86 9.36 1.15
CA VAL A 35 0.23 9.53 2.13
C VAL A 35 0.69 11.00 2.17
N THR A 36 0.83 11.64 1.00
CA THR A 36 1.20 13.06 0.90
C THR A 36 0.14 13.96 1.55
N GLN A 37 -1.14 13.68 1.31
CA GLN A 37 -2.23 14.42 1.94
C GLN A 37 -2.25 14.22 3.46
N ALA A 38 -2.00 13.02 3.95
CA ALA A 38 -1.91 12.75 5.38
C ALA A 38 -0.74 13.51 6.00
N ALA A 39 0.44 13.50 5.36
CA ALA A 39 1.62 14.25 5.81
C ALA A 39 1.33 15.76 5.96
N GLN A 40 0.48 16.32 5.10
CA GLN A 40 0.11 17.74 5.11
C GLN A 40 -0.98 18.08 6.13
N HIS A 41 -1.98 17.21 6.28
CA HIS A 41 -3.21 17.52 7.02
C HIS A 41 -3.36 16.72 8.33
N GLY A 42 -2.39 15.86 8.64
CA GLY A 42 -2.41 14.94 9.79
C GLY A 42 -3.19 13.64 9.53
N SER A 43 -4.05 13.59 8.51
CA SER A 43 -4.74 12.37 8.10
C SER A 43 -5.26 12.44 6.66
N ALA A 44 -5.50 11.29 6.05
CA ALA A 44 -6.17 11.16 4.76
C ALA A 44 -6.91 9.82 4.65
N GLN A 45 -7.85 9.74 3.73
CA GLN A 45 -8.59 8.52 3.42
C GLN A 45 -8.52 8.25 1.91
N LEU A 46 -8.32 6.98 1.56
CA LEU A 46 -8.37 6.47 0.19
C LEU A 46 -9.39 5.33 0.14
N ASP A 47 -10.49 5.56 -0.57
CA ASP A 47 -11.54 4.57 -0.80
C ASP A 47 -11.19 3.72 -2.03
N HIS A 48 -11.03 2.42 -1.86
CA HIS A 48 -10.70 1.47 -2.92
C HIS A 48 -11.67 0.28 -2.89
N GLY A 49 -12.89 0.52 -3.38
CA GLY A 49 -13.94 -0.49 -3.47
C GLY A 49 -14.39 -1.00 -2.10
N ALA A 50 -14.10 -2.26 -1.80
CA ALA A 50 -14.46 -2.89 -0.53
C ALA A 50 -13.50 -2.54 0.61
N THR A 51 -12.35 -1.94 0.28
CA THR A 51 -11.30 -1.60 1.25
C THR A 51 -11.14 -0.09 1.35
N ILE A 52 -11.14 0.41 2.58
CA ILE A 52 -10.79 1.80 2.89
C ILE A 52 -9.37 1.81 3.46
N HIS A 53 -8.49 2.66 2.95
CA HIS A 53 -7.17 2.92 3.53
C HIS A 53 -7.22 4.24 4.29
N GLN A 54 -7.00 4.21 5.60
CA GLN A 54 -6.93 5.41 6.44
C GLN A 54 -5.51 5.67 6.87
N PHE A 55 -4.99 6.86 6.58
CA PHE A 55 -3.64 7.28 6.94
C PHE A 55 -3.73 8.31 8.06
N PHE A 56 -2.97 8.10 9.12
CA PHE A 56 -2.85 9.02 10.27
C PHE A 56 -1.39 9.34 10.52
N ILE A 57 -1.09 10.63 10.74
CA ILE A 57 0.23 11.08 11.12
C ILE A 57 0.30 11.26 12.63
N GLU A 58 1.05 10.37 13.29
CA GLU A 58 1.17 10.29 14.74
C GLU A 58 2.66 10.25 15.14
N PRO A 59 3.13 11.05 16.12
CA PRO A 59 4.53 11.07 16.50
C PRO A 59 5.06 9.68 16.93
N GLY A 60 6.10 9.20 16.25
CA GLY A 60 6.77 7.91 16.54
C GLY A 60 6.00 6.67 16.08
N ALA A 61 4.91 6.83 15.32
CA ALA A 61 4.18 5.69 14.76
C ALA A 61 4.86 5.11 13.52
N ALA A 62 4.77 3.79 13.35
CA ALA A 62 5.21 3.07 12.17
C ALA A 62 4.41 1.76 12.04
N GLU A 63 3.10 1.84 12.21
CA GLU A 63 2.23 0.68 12.41
C GLU A 63 1.18 0.58 11.30
N VAL A 64 0.83 -0.67 10.96
CA VAL A 64 -0.30 -0.99 10.09
C VAL A 64 -1.29 -1.86 10.86
N GLU A 65 -2.58 -1.58 10.72
CA GLU A 65 -3.64 -2.39 11.31
C GLU A 65 -4.61 -2.87 10.24
N PHE A 66 -4.97 -4.14 10.32
CA PHE A 66 -5.94 -4.77 9.43
C PHE A 66 -7.25 -5.02 10.17
N HIS A 67 -8.34 -4.49 9.62
CA HIS A 67 -9.70 -4.67 10.06
C HIS A 67 -10.56 -5.11 8.86
N GLU A 68 -11.78 -5.61 9.11
CA GLU A 68 -12.69 -5.98 8.03
C GLU A 68 -13.03 -4.75 7.16
N GLY A 69 -12.58 -4.76 5.90
CA GLY A 69 -12.78 -3.68 4.92
C GLY A 69 -12.01 -2.38 5.21
N LEU A 70 -11.05 -2.40 6.14
CA LEU A 70 -10.31 -1.21 6.55
C LEU A 70 -8.84 -1.55 6.85
N VAL A 71 -7.93 -0.78 6.25
CA VAL A 71 -6.50 -0.80 6.56
C VAL A 71 -6.11 0.55 7.14
N VAL A 72 -5.58 0.55 8.36
CA VAL A 72 -5.15 1.78 9.04
C VAL A 72 -3.63 1.86 9.04
N TRP A 73 -3.10 2.95 8.49
CA TRP A 73 -1.68 3.28 8.40
C TRP A 73 -1.37 4.39 9.40
N ARG A 74 -0.71 4.05 10.50
CA ARG A 74 -0.24 5.03 11.50
C ARG A 74 1.24 5.25 11.30
N LEU A 75 1.57 6.43 10.79
CA LEU A 75 2.93 6.77 10.38
C LEU A 75 3.36 8.03 11.13
N ASP A 76 4.63 8.14 11.48
CA ASP A 76 5.19 9.43 11.81
C ASP A 76 5.54 10.20 10.53
N ALA A 77 5.90 11.47 10.70
CA ALA A 77 6.21 12.34 9.57
C ALA A 77 7.42 11.83 8.75
N ALA A 78 8.43 11.25 9.40
CA ALA A 78 9.63 10.75 8.72
C ALA A 78 9.32 9.49 7.91
N LYS A 79 8.49 8.59 8.46
CA LYS A 79 8.05 7.36 7.80
C LYS A 79 7.12 7.65 6.62
N ALA A 80 6.22 8.63 6.75
CA ALA A 80 5.40 9.09 5.63
C ALA A 80 6.24 9.71 4.51
N GLU A 81 7.28 10.49 4.85
CA GLU A 81 8.24 11.04 3.88
C GLU A 81 9.04 9.92 3.18
N GLU A 82 9.57 8.96 3.93
CA GLU A 82 10.29 7.79 3.39
C GLU A 82 9.43 7.04 2.38
N ILE A 83 8.19 6.68 2.76
CA ILE A 83 7.26 5.97 1.87
C ILE A 83 6.98 6.81 0.61
N THR A 84 6.77 8.12 0.75
CA THR A 84 6.52 9.01 -0.40
C THR A 84 7.70 9.02 -1.38
N VAL A 85 8.93 9.12 -0.87
CA VAL A 85 10.16 9.09 -1.69
C VAL A 85 10.30 7.76 -2.42
N LEU A 86 10.01 6.64 -1.76
CA LEU A 86 10.10 5.30 -2.38
C LEU A 86 9.03 5.09 -3.45
N LEU A 87 7.80 5.58 -3.22
CA LEU A 87 6.74 5.53 -4.24
C LEU A 87 7.10 6.42 -5.45
N ASP A 88 7.71 7.59 -5.22
CA ASP A 88 8.22 8.44 -6.30
C ASP A 88 9.33 7.75 -7.10
N SER A 89 10.29 7.10 -6.43
CA SER A 89 11.37 6.41 -7.13
C SER A 89 10.88 5.23 -7.97
N MET A 90 9.80 4.55 -7.57
CA MET A 90 9.18 3.53 -8.42
C MET A 90 8.78 4.14 -9.77
N VAL A 91 8.02 5.23 -9.75
CA VAL A 91 7.53 5.90 -10.97
C VAL A 91 8.68 6.46 -11.81
N ASP A 92 9.66 7.12 -11.18
CA ASP A 92 10.74 7.81 -11.87
C ASP A 92 11.85 6.89 -12.39
N SER A 93 11.95 5.66 -11.89
CA SER A 93 13.01 4.71 -12.28
C SER A 93 12.99 4.31 -13.76
N GLY A 94 11.84 4.44 -14.44
CA GLY A 94 11.63 3.92 -15.79
C GLY A 94 11.64 2.39 -15.88
N ILE A 95 11.83 1.69 -14.76
CA ILE A 95 11.66 0.24 -14.65
C ILE A 95 10.16 -0.02 -14.46
N PRO A 96 9.53 -1.00 -15.14
CA PRO A 96 8.09 -1.21 -15.05
C PRO A 96 7.62 -1.96 -13.79
N GLU A 97 8.50 -2.71 -13.14
CA GLU A 97 8.20 -3.56 -11.98
C GLU A 97 9.27 -3.41 -10.89
N GLY A 98 8.90 -3.64 -9.63
CA GLY A 98 9.84 -3.66 -8.52
C GLY A 98 9.21 -3.37 -7.16
N HIS A 99 10.02 -3.53 -6.11
CA HIS A 99 9.61 -3.30 -4.73
C HIS A 99 10.64 -2.52 -3.92
N HIS A 100 10.16 -1.95 -2.82
CA HIS A 100 10.97 -1.36 -1.76
C HIS A 100 10.57 -1.93 -0.40
N TYR A 101 11.54 -1.93 0.50
CA TYR A 101 11.37 -2.36 1.89
C TYR A 101 11.37 -1.15 2.80
N VAL A 102 10.44 -1.13 3.75
CA VAL A 102 10.30 -0.08 4.75
C VAL A 102 10.20 -0.73 6.11
N ASP A 103 11.05 -0.33 7.06
CA ASP A 103 10.95 -0.79 8.44
C ASP A 103 9.67 -0.24 9.09
N ILE A 104 8.90 -1.13 9.72
CA ILE A 104 7.69 -0.80 10.49
C ILE A 104 7.77 -1.49 11.87
N SER A 105 6.88 -1.15 12.79
CA SER A 105 6.89 -1.69 14.16
C SER A 105 5.78 -2.71 14.44
N LYS A 106 4.70 -2.71 13.65
CA LYS A 106 3.59 -3.66 13.72
C LYS A 106 2.85 -3.75 12.38
N PRO A 107 2.21 -4.89 12.06
CA PRO A 107 2.17 -6.15 12.82
C PRO A 107 3.43 -7.02 12.61
N ALA A 108 4.27 -6.65 11.64
CA ALA A 108 5.58 -7.22 11.38
C ALA A 108 6.62 -6.10 11.40
N ASP A 109 7.90 -6.47 11.24
CA ASP A 109 9.01 -5.50 11.22
C ASP A 109 9.24 -4.89 9.82
N MET A 110 8.57 -5.42 8.79
CA MET A 110 8.80 -5.05 7.39
C MET A 110 7.51 -4.77 6.62
N LEU A 111 7.49 -3.67 5.89
CA LEU A 111 6.53 -3.34 4.84
C LEU A 111 7.21 -3.47 3.46
N VAL A 112 6.61 -4.25 2.59
CA VAL A 112 7.00 -4.42 1.18
C VAL A 112 6.06 -3.60 0.32
N LEU A 113 6.55 -2.48 -0.19
CA LEU A 113 5.88 -1.74 -1.26
C LEU A 113 6.19 -2.46 -2.55
N SER A 114 5.21 -3.03 -3.26
CA SER A 114 5.45 -3.74 -4.52
C SER A 114 4.59 -3.20 -5.64
N ARG A 115 5.22 -2.89 -6.77
CA ARG A 115 4.57 -2.37 -7.97
C ARG A 115 4.72 -3.37 -9.12
N ASN A 116 3.59 -3.77 -9.69
CA ASN A 116 3.48 -4.64 -10.87
C ASN A 116 4.16 -6.03 -10.76
N GLU A 117 4.58 -6.47 -9.56
CA GLU A 117 5.21 -7.80 -9.40
C GLU A 117 4.22 -8.91 -9.04
N TYR A 118 2.98 -8.57 -8.66
CA TYR A 118 1.97 -9.54 -8.23
C TYR A 118 0.97 -9.84 -9.35
N PRO A 119 0.90 -11.09 -9.84
CA PRO A 119 -0.10 -11.51 -10.80
C PRO A 119 -1.53 -11.37 -10.25
N LEU A 120 -2.45 -10.81 -11.05
CA LEU A 120 -3.86 -10.61 -10.66
C LEU A 120 -4.56 -11.90 -10.19
N ASN A 121 -4.15 -13.06 -10.69
CA ASN A 121 -4.74 -14.35 -10.31
C ASN A 121 -4.31 -14.87 -8.93
N LEU A 122 -3.34 -14.21 -8.29
CA LEU A 122 -2.92 -14.49 -6.91
C LEU A 122 -3.52 -13.51 -5.90
N LEU A 123 -4.17 -12.45 -6.37
CA LEU A 123 -4.80 -11.43 -5.55
C LEU A 123 -6.30 -11.66 -5.49
N PRO A 124 -6.95 -11.27 -4.38
CA PRO A 124 -8.39 -11.41 -4.29
C PRO A 124 -9.09 -10.40 -5.23
N PRO A 125 -10.31 -10.68 -5.72
CA PRO A 125 -10.99 -9.84 -6.71
C PRO A 125 -11.16 -8.37 -6.30
N GLU A 126 -11.30 -8.11 -5.00
CA GLU A 126 -11.42 -6.78 -4.40
C GLU A 126 -10.14 -5.93 -4.50
N ALA A 127 -8.99 -6.53 -4.82
CA ALA A 127 -7.72 -5.82 -5.03
C ALA A 127 -7.77 -4.84 -6.21
N VAL A 128 -8.75 -4.96 -7.11
CA VAL A 128 -8.86 -4.15 -8.34
C VAL A 128 -10.15 -3.33 -8.31
N TYR A 129 -10.02 -2.01 -8.43
CA TYR A 129 -11.16 -1.10 -8.37
C TYR A 129 -11.10 0.02 -9.43
N PRO A 130 -12.24 0.38 -10.09
CA PRO A 130 -13.48 -0.39 -10.15
C PRO A 130 -13.25 -1.78 -10.74
N PRO A 131 -14.07 -2.79 -10.38
CA PRO A 131 -13.90 -4.14 -10.88
C PRO A 131 -13.96 -4.16 -12.41
N PRO A 132 -13.17 -5.02 -13.08
CA PRO A 132 -13.20 -5.12 -14.53
C PRO A 132 -14.63 -5.42 -14.98
N ALA A 133 -15.09 -4.72 -16.02
CA ALA A 133 -16.41 -4.95 -16.58
C ALA A 133 -16.54 -6.43 -16.93
N HIS A 134 -17.48 -7.14 -16.27
CA HIS A 134 -17.86 -8.48 -16.69
C HIS A 134 -18.27 -8.39 -18.16
N SER A 135 -17.43 -8.92 -19.05
CA SER A 135 -17.84 -9.12 -20.44
C SER A 135 -18.93 -10.17 -20.39
N ALA A 136 -20.19 -9.73 -20.49
CA ALA A 136 -21.32 -10.62 -20.67
C ALA A 136 -21.08 -11.40 -21.97
N PHE A 137 -20.75 -12.67 -21.86
CA PHE A 137 -20.74 -13.63 -22.96
C PHE A 137 -22.02 -14.47 -22.89
#